data_AF-A0A6P2B633-F1
#
_entry.id   AF-A0A6P2B633-F1
#
_cell.length_a   1.000
_cell.length_b   1.000
_cell.length_c   1.000
_cell.angle_alpha   90.00
_cell.angle_beta   90.00
_cell.angle_gamma   90.00
#
_symmetry.space_group_name_H-M   'P 1'
#
loop_
_entity.id
_entity.type
_entity.pdbx_description
1 polymer ?
#
loop_
_entity_poly.entity_id
_entity_poly.type
_entity_poly.pdbx_seq_one_letter_code
_entity_poly.pdbx_strand_id
1 'polypeptide(L)'
;MGEWEYLPTFIEANARDKETKEFLREAMPGLKRPPRYMPESMMPRLDELGGQGWELVHMQPVRAVGKKRDVLFESFGRRWSNVYFCVFKRRKASSEALSAQSAPVVASVPYEPIPYEWLQDESAAAPLPPSSG
;
A
#
# COMPACT_ATOMS: atom_id res chain seq x y z
N MET A 1 -7.45 -16.42 -23.09
CA MET A 1 -6.83 -15.09 -23.28
C MET A 1 -6.72 -14.45 -21.91
N GLY A 2 -5.57 -13.90 -21.51
CA GLY A 2 -5.40 -13.38 -20.14
C GLY A 2 -6.29 -12.16 -19.88
N GLU A 3 -7.03 -12.15 -18.76
CA GLU A 3 -7.86 -11.02 -18.35
C GLU A 3 -7.02 -9.88 -17.75
N TRP A 4 -7.48 -8.65 -17.96
CA TRP A 4 -6.87 -7.44 -17.42
C TRP A 4 -7.78 -6.81 -16.35
N GLU A 5 -7.15 -6.29 -15.31
CA GLU A 5 -7.73 -5.42 -14.30
C GLU A 5 -7.29 -3.98 -14.62
N TYR A 6 -8.21 -3.01 -14.54
CA TYR A 6 -7.93 -1.60 -14.80
C TYR A 6 -8.23 -0.75 -13.56
N LEU A 7 -7.35 0.21 -13.26
CA LEU A 7 -7.48 1.14 -12.14
C LEU A 7 -7.41 2.59 -12.66
N PRO A 8 -8.56 3.26 -12.85
CA PRO A 8 -8.61 4.70 -13.08
C PRO A 8 -8.49 5.44 -11.74
N THR A 9 -7.57 6.40 -11.65
CA THR A 9 -7.37 7.21 -10.44
C THR A 9 -6.85 8.61 -10.76
N PHE A 10 -6.96 9.51 -9.79
CA PHE A 10 -6.38 10.85 -9.87
C PHE A 10 -5.14 10.91 -9.00
N ILE A 11 -4.06 11.47 -9.54
CA ILE A 11 -2.81 11.70 -8.81
C ILE A 11 -2.50 13.19 -8.86
N GLU A 12 -2.20 13.78 -7.70
CA GLU A 12 -1.86 15.18 -7.58
C GLU A 12 -0.33 15.34 -7.44
N ALA A 13 0.25 16.20 -8.27
CA ALA A 13 1.62 16.66 -8.10
C ALA A 13 1.65 17.66 -6.93
N ASN A 14 2.12 17.21 -5.76
CA ASN A 14 2.27 18.01 -4.56
C ASN A 14 3.57 17.73 -3.80
N ALA A 15 4.60 18.52 -4.06
CA ALA A 15 5.90 18.46 -3.38
C ALA A 15 5.90 19.09 -1.97
N ARG A 16 4.73 19.42 -1.37
CA ARG A 16 4.68 19.91 0.02
C ARG A 16 4.69 18.79 1.05
N ASP A 17 4.22 17.62 0.66
CA ASP A 17 4.15 16.47 1.52
C ASP A 17 5.55 16.06 2.04
N LYS A 18 5.62 15.58 3.29
CA LYS A 18 6.90 15.30 3.96
C LYS A 18 7.61 14.11 3.30
N GLU A 19 6.90 13.02 3.07
CA GLU A 19 7.43 11.80 2.46
C GLU A 19 7.89 12.10 1.03
N THR A 20 7.07 12.85 0.29
CA THR A 20 7.42 13.27 -1.07
C THR A 20 8.66 14.16 -1.10
N LYS A 21 8.84 15.06 -0.13
CA LYS A 21 10.06 15.89 -0.03
C LYS A 21 11.30 15.07 0.27
N GLU A 22 11.19 14.09 1.16
CA GLU A 22 12.30 13.21 1.52
C GLU A 22 12.73 12.40 0.30
N PHE A 23 11.76 11.79 -0.40
CA PHE A 23 11.99 11.11 -1.66
C PHE A 23 12.67 12.01 -2.70
N LEU A 24 12.16 13.23 -2.92
CA LEU A 24 12.73 14.15 -3.91
C LEU A 24 14.17 14.58 -3.56
N ARG A 25 14.52 14.69 -2.28
CA ARG A 25 15.90 15.01 -1.86
C ARG A 25 16.84 13.86 -2.12
N GLU A 26 16.39 12.63 -1.95
CA GLU A 26 17.17 11.43 -2.21
C GLU A 26 17.32 11.19 -3.72
N ALA A 27 16.22 11.23 -4.46
CA ALA A 27 16.20 10.99 -5.91
C ALA A 27 16.89 12.13 -6.71
N MET A 28 16.84 13.37 -6.21
CA MET A 28 17.38 14.55 -6.88
C MET A 28 18.18 15.44 -5.92
N PRO A 29 19.40 15.01 -5.51
CA PRO A 29 20.20 15.69 -4.48
C PRO A 29 20.63 17.11 -4.85
N GLY A 30 20.60 17.48 -6.14
CA GLY A 30 20.88 18.84 -6.62
C GLY A 30 19.73 19.84 -6.41
N LEU A 31 18.52 19.36 -6.10
CA LEU A 31 17.30 20.17 -6.07
C LEU A 31 17.07 20.80 -4.68
N LYS A 32 17.67 21.98 -4.45
CA LYS A 32 17.60 22.68 -3.14
C LYS A 32 16.17 23.08 -2.73
N ARG A 33 15.32 23.46 -3.69
CA ARG A 33 13.94 23.94 -3.46
C ARG A 33 13.02 23.42 -4.58
N PRO A 34 12.39 22.24 -4.42
CA PRO A 34 11.49 21.70 -5.42
C PRO A 34 10.27 22.64 -5.61
N PRO A 35 9.88 22.94 -6.87
CA PRO A 35 8.61 23.58 -7.15
C PRO A 35 7.45 22.79 -6.56
N ARG A 36 6.44 23.50 -6.05
CA ARG A 36 5.30 22.88 -5.34
C ARG A 36 4.56 21.83 -6.17
N TYR A 37 4.42 22.09 -7.47
CA TYR A 37 3.59 21.32 -8.40
C TYR A 37 4.44 20.59 -9.45
N MET A 38 5.66 20.20 -9.06
CA MET A 38 6.59 19.48 -9.92
C MET A 38 6.05 18.06 -10.20
N PRO A 39 5.87 17.63 -11.45
CA PRO A 39 5.30 16.32 -11.77
C PRO A 39 6.04 15.13 -11.13
N GLU A 40 7.35 15.26 -10.94
CA GLU A 40 8.20 14.27 -10.29
C GLU A 40 7.81 14.01 -8.83
N SER A 41 7.06 14.94 -8.20
CA SER A 41 6.48 14.69 -6.87
C SER A 41 5.44 13.57 -6.86
N MET A 42 4.97 13.10 -8.03
CA MET A 42 4.06 11.96 -8.14
C MET A 42 4.80 10.61 -8.09
N MET A 43 6.13 10.60 -8.24
CA MET A 43 6.94 9.37 -8.31
C MET A 43 6.67 8.40 -7.15
N PRO A 44 6.63 8.81 -5.87
CA PRO A 44 6.38 7.87 -4.77
C PRO A 44 5.10 7.06 -4.95
N ARG A 45 4.02 7.73 -5.37
CA ARG A 45 2.72 7.07 -5.59
C ARG A 45 2.72 6.19 -6.83
N LEU A 46 3.42 6.60 -7.88
CA LEU A 46 3.58 5.80 -9.10
C LEU A 46 4.41 4.54 -8.84
N ASP A 47 5.49 4.66 -8.08
CA ASP A 47 6.37 3.56 -7.70
C ASP A 47 5.65 2.57 -6.78
N GLU A 48 4.84 3.06 -5.82
CA GLU A 48 3.99 2.23 -4.98
C GLU A 48 3.02 1.38 -5.81
N LEU A 49 2.37 1.98 -6.82
CA LEU A 49 1.49 1.26 -7.74
C LEU A 49 2.27 0.26 -8.60
N GLY A 50 3.45 0.65 -9.08
CA GLY A 50 4.37 -0.24 -9.80
C GLY A 50 4.77 -1.45 -8.96
N GLY A 51 5.07 -1.26 -7.68
CA GLY A 51 5.39 -2.32 -6.73
C GLY A 51 4.23 -3.29 -6.46
N GLN A 52 2.98 -2.84 -6.66
CA GLN A 52 1.78 -3.67 -6.61
C GLN A 52 1.48 -4.39 -7.94
N GLY A 53 2.35 -4.23 -8.95
CA GLY A 53 2.21 -4.82 -10.29
C GLY A 53 1.31 -4.03 -11.23
N TRP A 54 0.93 -2.79 -10.89
CA TRP A 54 0.19 -1.92 -11.79
C TRP A 54 1.12 -1.27 -12.82
N GLU A 55 0.71 -1.30 -14.09
CA GLU A 55 1.41 -0.65 -15.20
C GLU A 55 0.63 0.60 -15.63
N LEU A 56 1.28 1.76 -15.67
CA LEU A 56 0.67 3.00 -16.14
C LEU A 56 0.42 2.93 -17.66
N VAL A 57 -0.83 3.13 -18.07
CA VAL A 57 -1.26 3.07 -19.48
C VAL A 57 -1.49 4.46 -20.06
N HIS A 58 -2.08 5.35 -19.28
CA HIS A 58 -2.47 6.66 -19.73
C HIS A 58 -2.34 7.67 -18.60
N MET A 59 -1.93 8.90 -18.93
CA MET A 59 -1.84 10.03 -18.02
C MET A 59 -2.25 11.30 -18.75
N GLN A 60 -3.21 12.04 -18.20
CA GLN A 60 -3.71 13.30 -18.75
C GLN A 60 -3.88 14.34 -17.65
N PRO A 61 -3.42 15.60 -17.84
CA PRO A 61 -3.73 16.67 -16.90
C PRO A 61 -5.22 17.01 -16.93
N VAL A 62 -5.84 17.15 -15.75
CA VAL A 62 -7.25 17.53 -15.60
C VAL A 62 -7.37 18.85 -14.84
N ARG A 63 -8.26 19.75 -15.27
CA ARG A 63 -8.30 21.13 -14.73
C ARG A 63 -8.67 21.20 -13.26
N ALA A 64 -9.74 20.52 -12.88
CA ALA A 64 -10.21 20.42 -11.51
C ALA A 64 -11.00 19.12 -11.35
N VAL A 65 -10.89 18.53 -10.17
CA VAL A 65 -11.65 17.36 -9.74
C VAL A 65 -12.63 17.83 -8.67
N GLY A 66 -13.92 17.68 -8.93
CA GLY A 66 -14.96 18.04 -7.97
C GLY A 66 -14.99 17.07 -6.78
N LYS A 67 -15.72 17.44 -5.73
CA LYS A 67 -15.85 16.62 -4.51
C LYS A 67 -16.44 15.23 -4.81
N LYS A 68 -17.20 15.09 -5.90
CA LYS A 68 -17.79 13.83 -6.36
C LYS A 68 -16.93 13.12 -7.41
N ARG A 69 -15.66 13.53 -7.59
CA ARG A 69 -14.72 13.03 -8.60
C ARG A 69 -15.13 13.32 -10.05
N ASP A 70 -16.02 14.28 -10.25
CA ASP A 70 -16.39 14.84 -11.54
C ASP A 70 -15.26 15.73 -12.09
N VAL A 71 -15.03 15.67 -13.41
CA VAL A 71 -13.98 16.46 -14.07
C VAL A 71 -14.60 17.72 -14.67
N LEU A 72 -14.09 18.88 -14.27
CA LEU A 72 -14.54 20.16 -14.80
C LEU A 72 -13.79 20.52 -16.08
N PHE A 73 -14.51 20.57 -17.20
CA PHE A 73 -14.02 21.14 -18.47
C PHE A 73 -14.54 22.58 -18.60
N GLU A 74 -13.70 23.56 -18.30
CA GLU A 74 -14.06 24.98 -18.54
C GLU A 74 -13.57 25.41 -19.92
N SER A 75 -14.48 25.96 -20.73
CA SER A 75 -14.24 26.28 -22.15
C SER A 75 -13.46 27.58 -22.41
N PHE A 76 -13.13 28.38 -21.39
CA PHE A 76 -12.48 29.68 -21.60
C PHE A 76 -11.35 29.94 -20.57
N GLY A 77 -10.16 30.27 -21.08
CA GLY A 77 -8.99 30.73 -20.32
C GLY A 77 -7.89 29.68 -20.06
N ARG A 78 -6.63 30.14 -20.03
CA ARG A 78 -5.47 29.34 -19.58
C ARG A 78 -5.53 29.18 -18.06
N ARG A 79 -5.66 27.95 -17.57
CA ARG A 79 -5.48 27.62 -16.15
C ARG A 79 -4.42 26.56 -15.99
N TRP A 80 -3.66 26.69 -14.91
CA TRP A 80 -2.68 25.69 -14.49
C TRP A 80 -3.39 24.61 -13.68
N SER A 81 -3.00 23.35 -13.87
CA SER A 81 -3.41 22.25 -13.03
C SER A 81 -2.18 21.44 -12.63
N ASN A 82 -2.25 20.86 -11.43
CA ASN A 82 -1.31 19.92 -10.87
C ASN A 82 -1.95 18.54 -10.64
N VAL A 83 -3.16 18.29 -11.16
CA VAL A 83 -3.88 17.02 -11.02
C VAL A 83 -3.90 16.28 -12.34
N TYR A 84 -3.65 14.98 -12.29
CA TYR A 84 -3.57 14.09 -13.44
C TYR A 84 -4.56 12.94 -13.29
N PHE A 85 -5.30 12.67 -14.36
CA PHE A 85 -6.07 11.45 -14.50
C PHE A 85 -5.15 10.37 -15.06
N CYS A 86 -4.98 9.29 -14.29
CA CYS A 86 -4.11 8.18 -14.62
C CYS A 86 -4.93 6.90 -14.75
N VAL A 87 -4.62 6.09 -15.76
CA VAL A 87 -5.19 4.76 -15.94
C VAL A 87 -4.08 3.73 -15.86
N PHE A 88 -4.23 2.77 -14.97
CA PHE A 88 -3.33 1.65 -14.81
C PHE A 88 -3.97 0.34 -15.26
N LYS A 89 -3.16 -0.64 -15.65
CA LYS A 89 -3.59 -2.02 -15.92
C LYS A 89 -2.71 -3.01 -15.16
N ARG A 90 -3.26 -4.18 -14.83
CA ARG A 90 -2.53 -5.33 -14.28
C ARG A 90 -3.17 -6.63 -14.74
N ARG A 91 -2.40 -7.72 -14.82
CA ARG A 91 -2.95 -9.06 -15.08
C ARG A 91 -3.82 -9.49 -13.91
N LYS A 92 -5.05 -9.96 -14.19
CA LYS A 92 -5.80 -10.68 -13.16
C LYS A 92 -5.10 -12.01 -12.88
N ALA A 93 -4.93 -12.36 -11.62
CA ALA A 93 -4.61 -13.73 -11.27
C ALA A 93 -5.74 -14.62 -11.82
N SER A 94 -5.40 -15.60 -12.65
CA SER A 94 -6.35 -16.64 -13.03
C SER A 94 -6.84 -17.31 -11.74
N SER A 95 -8.14 -17.64 -11.66
CA SER A 95 -8.68 -18.29 -10.45
C SER A 95 -7.94 -19.57 -10.07
N GLU A 96 -7.31 -20.25 -11.04
CA GLU A 96 -6.41 -21.39 -10.81
C GLU A 96 -5.19 -21.06 -9.93
N ALA A 97 -4.60 -19.87 -10.07
CA ALA A 97 -3.42 -19.47 -9.28
C ALA A 97 -3.77 -19.16 -7.81
N LEU A 98 -5.00 -18.71 -7.55
CA LEU A 98 -5.50 -18.46 -6.19
C LEU A 98 -5.88 -19.78 -5.47
N SER A 99 -6.37 -20.79 -6.21
CA SER A 99 -6.68 -22.11 -5.65
C SER A 99 -5.42 -22.89 -5.24
N ALA A 100 -4.27 -22.63 -5.85
CA ALA A 100 -3.02 -23.35 -5.54
C ALA A 100 -2.38 -22.92 -4.20
N GLN A 101 -2.77 -21.78 -3.62
CA GLN A 101 -2.24 -21.28 -2.34
C GLN A 101 -3.08 -21.69 -1.12
N SER A 102 -4.16 -22.44 -1.31
CA SER A 102 -5.00 -22.98 -0.21
C SER A 102 -4.68 -24.42 0.15
N ALA A 103 -3.49 -24.94 -0.21
CA ALA A 103 -3.04 -26.20 0.36
C ALA A 103 -2.80 -25.99 1.87
N PRO A 104 -3.50 -26.71 2.76
CA PRO A 104 -3.22 -26.63 4.17
C PRO A 104 -1.79 -27.10 4.39
N VAL A 105 -0.93 -26.21 4.89
CA VAL A 105 0.34 -26.59 5.50
C VAL A 105 -0.01 -27.37 6.75
N VAL A 106 -0.29 -28.66 6.58
CA VAL A 106 -0.29 -29.62 7.68
C VAL A 106 1.17 -29.76 8.07
N ALA A 107 1.63 -28.83 8.90
CA ALA A 107 2.90 -28.96 9.58
C ALA A 107 2.79 -30.20 10.46
N SER A 108 3.38 -31.31 9.99
CA SER A 108 3.65 -32.47 10.83
C SER A 108 4.65 -32.01 11.88
N VAL A 109 4.14 -31.57 13.02
CA VAL A 109 4.95 -31.38 14.22
C VAL A 109 5.47 -32.77 14.58
N PRO A 110 6.80 -33.01 14.56
CA PRO A 110 7.32 -34.26 15.09
C PRO A 110 6.94 -34.34 16.56
N TYR A 111 6.17 -35.36 16.91
CA TYR A 111 5.86 -35.68 18.30
C TYR A 111 7.16 -36.16 18.95
N GLU A 112 7.84 -35.27 19.64
CA GLU A 112 8.88 -35.68 20.58
C GLU A 112 8.18 -36.18 21.85
N PRO A 113 8.38 -37.45 22.25
CA PRO A 113 7.83 -37.94 23.50
C PRO A 113 8.45 -37.15 24.65
N ILE A 114 7.60 -36.45 25.39
CA ILE A 114 7.99 -35.72 26.59
C ILE A 114 8.50 -36.76 27.60
N PRO A 115 9.74 -36.64 28.13
CA PRO A 115 10.21 -37.52 29.19
C PRO A 115 9.33 -37.35 30.44
N TYR A 116 8.80 -38.46 30.95
CA TYR A 116 7.91 -38.51 32.12
C TYR A 116 8.59 -38.17 33.47
N GLU A 117 9.81 -37.64 33.47
CA GLU A 117 10.61 -37.39 34.67
C GLU A 117 10.31 -36.06 35.40
N TRP A 118 9.36 -35.25 34.93
CA TRP A 118 9.00 -33.97 35.55
C TRP A 118 7.65 -33.96 36.27
N LEU A 119 7.04 -35.12 36.52
CA LEU A 119 5.75 -35.22 37.23
C LEU A 119 5.89 -35.66 38.70
N GLN A 120 6.95 -35.23 39.39
CA GLN A 120 7.12 -35.41 40.84
C GLN A 120 7.86 -34.22 41.47
N ASP A 121 7.15 -33.13 41.67
CA ASP A 121 7.26 -32.08 42.70
C ASP A 121 6.42 -30.92 42.13
N GLU A 122 5.31 -30.48 42.71
CA GLU A 122 5.32 -29.65 43.91
C GLU A 122 4.00 -29.83 44.68
N SER A 123 4.10 -30.58 45.77
CA SER A 123 3.21 -30.44 46.92
C SER A 123 3.60 -29.16 47.66
N ALA A 124 3.10 -28.01 47.22
CA ALA A 124 3.18 -26.77 47.99
C ALA A 124 1.84 -26.04 47.98
N ALA A 125 1.03 -26.35 49.00
CA ALA A 125 -0.18 -25.61 49.32
C ALA A 125 0.15 -24.13 49.59
N ALA A 126 -0.42 -23.22 48.80
CA ALA A 126 -0.40 -21.79 49.11
C ALA A 126 -1.45 -21.47 50.20
N PRO A 127 -1.09 -20.75 51.28
CA PRO A 127 -2.07 -20.33 52.29
C PRO A 127 -2.96 -19.18 51.79
N LEU A 128 -4.24 -19.23 52.17
CA LEU A 128 -5.26 -18.22 51.87
C LEU A 128 -4.92 -16.85 52.51
N PRO A 129 -5.24 -15.73 51.85
CA PRO A 129 -5.08 -14.40 52.44
C PRO A 129 -6.12 -14.15 53.55
N PRO A 130 -5.77 -13.40 54.62
CA PRO A 130 -6.73 -13.02 55.64
C PRO A 130 -7.72 -11.97 55.10
N SER A 131 -9.01 -12.24 55.32
CA SER A 131 -10.10 -11.29 55.19
C SER A 131 -9.97 -10.20 56.27
N SER A 132 -9.84 -8.95 55.86
CA SER A 132 -10.02 -7.79 56.75
C SER A 132 -11.19 -6.96 56.25
N GLY A 133 -12.13 -6.72 57.17
CA GLY A 133 -13.19 -5.73 57.04
C GLY A 133 -12.74 -4.34 57.47
#